data_AF-A0A0F0LVZ1-F1
#
_entry.id   AF-A0A0F0LVZ1-F1
#
_cell.length_a   1.000
_cell.length_b   1.000
_cell.length_c   1.000
_cell.angle_alpha   90.00
_cell.angle_beta   90.00
_cell.angle_gamma   90.00
#
_symmetry.space_group_name_H-M   'P 1'
#
loop_
_entity.id
_entity.type
_entity.pdbx_description
1 polymer ?
#
loop_
_entity_poly.entity_id
_entity_poly.type
_entity_poly.pdbx_seq_one_letter_code
_entity_poly.pdbx_strand_id
1 'polypeptide(L)'
;MVLATYGADGETIYASGIVPGLSEDSGTCTLTASGASGPVSASAPAHAAGGSVNCGRITVPVSVGTWSITLRYTSPDASGESAPTEVVIG
;
A
#
# COMPACT_ATOMS: atom_id res chain seq x y z
N MET A 1 1.50 -9.65 -3.09
CA MET A 1 2.05 -9.15 -1.81
C MET A 1 0.94 -9.19 -0.75
N VAL A 2 1.23 -8.97 0.53
CA VAL A 2 0.20 -8.93 1.58
C VAL A 2 0.26 -7.63 2.38
N LEU A 3 -0.91 -7.12 2.77
CA LEU A 3 -0.98 -5.99 3.69
C LEU A 3 -0.57 -6.45 5.09
N ALA A 4 0.30 -5.67 5.73
CA ALA A 4 0.75 -5.92 7.10
C ALA A 4 -0.04 -5.09 8.11
N THR A 5 -0.34 -3.83 7.77
CA THR A 5 -1.31 -3.00 8.47
C THR A 5 -2.02 -2.10 7.47
N TYR A 6 -3.26 -1.73 7.76
CA TYR A 6 -4.00 -0.72 7.02
C TYR A 6 -5.04 -0.07 7.93
N GLY A 7 -5.52 1.10 7.54
CA GLY A 7 -6.60 1.78 8.24
C GLY A 7 -6.76 3.22 7.78
N ALA A 8 -7.55 3.97 8.52
CA ALA A 8 -7.73 5.40 8.33
C ALA A 8 -7.44 6.15 9.63
N ASP A 9 -7.01 7.41 9.49
CA ASP A 9 -6.86 8.38 10.56
C ASP A 9 -7.24 9.77 10.02
N GLY A 10 -8.35 10.32 10.52
CA GLY A 10 -8.95 11.53 9.98
C GLY A 10 -9.19 11.44 8.47
N GLU A 11 -8.71 12.44 7.73
CA GLU A 11 -8.81 12.52 6.26
C GLU A 11 -7.67 11.78 5.54
N THR A 12 -7.16 10.69 6.14
CA THR A 12 -6.09 9.90 5.54
C THR A 12 -6.34 8.41 5.63
N ILE A 13 -5.94 7.69 4.58
CA ILE A 13 -5.80 6.24 4.58
C ILE A 13 -4.31 5.92 4.62
N TYR A 14 -3.95 4.92 5.41
CA TYR A 14 -2.60 4.39 5.44
C TYR A 14 -2.58 2.88 5.22
N ALA A 15 -1.49 2.40 4.63
CA ALA A 15 -1.21 0.98 4.51
C ALA A 15 0.29 0.70 4.56
N SER A 16 0.64 -0.51 4.98
CA SER A 16 1.94 -1.13 4.78
C SER A 16 1.77 -2.55 4.29
N GLY A 17 2.85 -3.14 3.79
CA GLY A 17 2.81 -4.52 3.36
C GLY A 17 4.19 -5.12 3.18
N ILE A 18 4.18 -6.44 2.96
CA ILE A 18 5.37 -7.23 2.72
C ILE A 18 5.23 -8.09 1.47
N VAL A 19 6.37 -8.39 0.84
CA VAL A 19 6.53 -9.40 -0.21
C VAL A 19 7.36 -10.55 0.37
N PRO A 20 6.72 -11.64 0.84
CA PRO A 20 7.45 -12.79 1.40
C PRO A 20 8.31 -13.48 0.34
N GLY A 21 9.50 -13.94 0.73
CA GLY A 21 10.39 -14.72 -0.14
C GLY A 21 11.15 -13.90 -1.19
N LEU A 22 11.02 -12.57 -1.15
CA LEU A 22 11.78 -11.64 -1.98
C LEU A 22 12.67 -10.79 -1.05
N SER A 23 13.92 -10.52 -1.41
CA SER A 23 14.82 -9.72 -0.59
C SER A 23 15.65 -8.79 -1.48
N GLU A 24 15.21 -7.54 -1.61
CA GLU A 24 15.87 -6.51 -2.41
C GLU A 24 15.49 -5.09 -1.95
N ASP A 25 16.31 -4.10 -2.32
CA ASP A 25 16.16 -2.67 -1.95
C ASP A 25 15.87 -1.75 -3.15
N SER A 26 15.57 -2.33 -4.32
CA SER A 26 15.44 -1.60 -5.60
C SER A 26 13.99 -1.29 -6.00
N GLY A 27 13.01 -1.77 -5.24
CA GLY A 27 11.60 -1.66 -5.58
C GLY A 27 10.88 -0.42 -5.03
N THR A 28 9.72 -0.15 -5.61
CA THR A 28 8.78 0.88 -5.16
C THR A 28 7.47 0.23 -4.75
N CYS A 29 6.88 0.73 -3.66
CA CYS A 29 5.54 0.39 -3.26
C CYS A 29 4.60 1.56 -3.55
N THR A 30 3.42 1.27 -4.09
CA THR A 30 2.37 2.26 -4.39
C THR A 30 1.08 1.84 -3.72
N LEU A 31 0.57 2.70 -2.84
CA LEU A 31 -0.77 2.59 -2.28
C LEU A 31 -1.74 3.35 -3.19
N THR A 32 -2.80 2.67 -3.62
CA THR A 32 -3.93 3.27 -4.35
C THR A 32 -5.18 3.14 -3.49
N ALA A 33 -5.91 4.23 -3.29
CA ALA A 33 -7.23 4.25 -2.68
C ALA A 33 -8.25 4.73 -3.71
N SER A 34 -9.27 3.91 -3.99
CA SER A 34 -10.34 4.21 -4.95
C SER A 34 -11.66 4.44 -4.24
N GLY A 35 -12.23 5.64 -4.41
CA GLY A 35 -13.50 6.04 -3.81
C GLY A 35 -14.40 6.77 -4.82
N ALA A 36 -15.50 7.34 -4.34
CA ALA A 36 -16.47 8.03 -5.18
C ALA A 36 -15.89 9.26 -5.92
N SER A 37 -14.90 9.92 -5.33
CA SER A 37 -14.17 11.04 -5.94
C SER A 37 -13.10 10.61 -6.95
N GLY A 38 -12.94 9.30 -7.18
CA GLY A 38 -11.88 8.73 -8.02
C GLY A 38 -10.69 8.20 -7.22
N PRO A 39 -9.69 7.64 -7.90
CA PRO A 39 -8.51 7.07 -7.26
C PRO A 39 -7.50 8.15 -6.84
N VAL A 40 -6.90 7.97 -5.67
CA VAL A 40 -5.70 8.69 -5.21
C VAL A 40 -4.60 7.70 -4.91
N SER A 41 -3.33 8.11 -5.06
CA SER A 41 -2.20 7.23 -4.79
C SER A 41 -0.99 7.96 -4.23
N ALA A 42 -0.16 7.22 -3.50
CA ALA A 42 1.15 7.64 -3.03
C ALA A 42 2.13 6.47 -3.10
N SER A 43 3.42 6.77 -3.19
CA SER A 43 4.48 5.77 -3.28
C SER A 43 5.58 5.99 -2.26
N ALA A 44 6.27 4.90 -1.92
CA ALA A 44 7.44 4.88 -1.06
C ALA A 44 8.47 3.86 -1.57
N PRO A 45 9.77 4.07 -1.32
CA PRO A 45 10.77 3.04 -1.58
C PRO A 45 10.48 1.80 -0.72
N ALA A 46 10.77 0.64 -1.27
CA ALA A 46 10.71 -0.62 -0.55
C ALA A 46 12.10 -0.97 0.04
N HIS A 47 12.10 -1.78 1.09
CA HIS A 47 13.32 -2.16 1.80
C HIS A 47 13.38 -3.66 2.08
N ALA A 48 14.56 -4.25 1.97
CA ALA A 48 14.80 -5.62 2.37
C ALA A 48 14.68 -5.77 3.91
N ALA A 49 13.98 -6.82 4.35
CA ALA A 49 13.73 -7.12 5.75
C ALA A 49 13.59 -8.64 5.97
N GLY A 50 14.64 -9.29 6.48
CA GLY A 50 14.56 -10.67 6.98
C GLY A 50 14.02 -11.71 5.99
N GLY A 51 14.45 -11.66 4.72
CA GLY A 51 13.95 -12.57 3.66
C GLY A 51 12.59 -12.15 3.07
N SER A 52 12.18 -10.91 3.32
CA SER A 52 11.03 -10.27 2.70
C SER A 52 11.39 -8.85 2.23
N VAL A 53 10.56 -8.27 1.37
CA VAL A 53 10.56 -6.83 1.11
C VAL A 53 9.45 -6.18 1.93
N ASN A 54 9.72 -5.00 2.50
CA ASN A 54 8.79 -4.20 3.30
C ASN A 54 8.54 -2.85 2.62
N CYS A 55 7.28 -2.42 2.57
CA CYS A 55 6.86 -1.18 1.92
C CYS A 55 6.82 0.06 2.82
N GLY A 56 7.20 -0.06 4.09
CA GLY A 56 6.96 1.00 5.08
C GLY A 56 5.48 1.36 5.20
N ARG A 57 5.18 2.43 5.94
CA ARG A 57 3.83 3.02 5.98
C ARG A 57 3.72 4.06 4.87
N ILE A 58 2.73 3.88 3.99
CA ILE A 58 2.34 4.84 2.96
C ILE A 58 0.99 5.44 3.35
N THR A 59 0.82 6.74 3.18
CA THR A 59 -0.40 7.47 3.53
C THR A 59 -0.90 8.26 2.32
N VAL A 60 -2.21 8.27 2.09
CA VAL A 60 -2.89 9.06 1.06
C VAL A 60 -3.97 9.93 1.70
N PRO A 61 -4.08 11.22 1.34
CA PRO A 61 -5.18 12.07 1.77
C PRO A 61 -6.45 11.72 0.99
N VAL A 62 -7.57 11.68 1.68
CA VAL A 62 -8.87 11.23 1.17
C VAL A 62 -10.00 11.92 1.93
N SER A 63 -11.13 12.12 1.26
CA SER A 63 -12.35 12.59 1.93
C SER A 63 -13.01 11.47 2.73
N VAL A 64 -13.91 11.85 3.64
CA VAL A 64 -14.85 10.92 4.29
C VAL A 64 -15.58 10.05 3.27
N GLY A 65 -15.88 8.82 3.65
CA GLY A 65 -16.55 7.83 2.80
C GLY A 65 -15.88 6.46 2.80
N THR A 66 -16.36 5.61 1.89
CA THR A 66 -15.86 4.24 1.70
C THR A 66 -14.84 4.20 0.58
N TRP A 67 -13.71 3.55 0.83
CA TRP A 67 -12.58 3.45 -0.09
C TRP A 67 -12.16 1.98 -0.24
N SER A 68 -11.77 1.61 -1.46
CA SER A 68 -11.11 0.34 -1.74
C SER A 68 -9.63 0.58 -1.97
N ILE A 69 -8.77 -0.03 -1.16
CA ILE A 69 -7.32 0.13 -1.23
C ILE A 69 -6.64 -1.07 -1.89
N THR A 70 -5.58 -0.83 -2.65
CA THR A 70 -4.58 -1.83 -3.03
C THR A 70 -3.18 -1.31 -2.74
N LEU A 71 -2.28 -2.21 -2.37
CA LEU A 71 -0.85 -1.93 -2.28
C LEU A 71 -0.15 -2.76 -3.34
N ARG A 72 0.69 -2.11 -4.16
CA ARG A 72 1.44 -2.74 -5.23
C ARG A 72 2.93 -2.52 -5.03
N TYR A 73 3.69 -3.60 -5.11
CA TYR A 73 5.15 -3.60 -5.20
C TYR A 73 5.59 -3.75 -6.66
N THR A 74 6.63 -3.03 -7.08
CA THR A 74 7.28 -3.21 -8.38
C THR A 74 8.77 -2.91 -8.30
N SER A 75 9.57 -3.79 -8.87
CA SER A 75 11.00 -3.63 -9.15
C SER A 75 11.29 -4.08 -10.59
N PRO A 76 12.55 -4.02 -11.07
CA PRO A 76 12.92 -4.61 -12.36
C PRO A 76 12.67 -6.11 -12.45
N ASP A 77 12.81 -6.83 -11.33
CA ASP A 77 12.84 -8.31 -11.30
C ASP A 77 11.55 -8.94 -10.77
N ALA A 78 10.74 -8.19 -10.00
CA ALA A 78 9.56 -8.71 -9.34
C ALA A 78 8.43 -7.69 -9.23
N SER A 79 7.21 -8.20 -9.11
CA SER A 79 6.04 -7.40 -8.77
C SER A 79 5.05 -8.20 -7.95
N GLY A 80 4.18 -7.49 -7.23
CA GLY A 80 3.09 -8.13 -6.51
C GLY A 80 2.08 -7.12 -6.03
N GLU A 81 0.81 -7.50 -5.99
CA GLU A 81 -0.29 -6.65 -5.53
C GLU A 81 -1.05 -7.35 -4.41
N SER A 82 -1.66 -6.58 -3.51
CA SER A 82 -2.58 -7.09 -2.49
C SER A 82 -3.96 -7.34 -3.10
N ALA A 83 -4.79 -8.13 -2.41
CA ALA A 83 -6.23 -8.08 -2.70
C ALA A 83 -6.79 -6.68 -2.37
N PRO A 84 -7.83 -6.21 -3.07
CA PRO A 84 -8.59 -5.03 -2.69
C PRO A 84 -9.12 -5.17 -1.26
N THR A 85 -8.98 -4.12 -0.46
CA THR A 85 -9.44 -4.09 0.93
C THR A 85 -10.26 -2.83 1.17
N GLU A 86 -11.43 -2.97 1.80
CA GLU A 86 -12.28 -1.83 2.11
C GLU A 86 -11.80 -1.10 3.38
N VAL A 87 -11.84 0.23 3.35
CA VAL A 87 -11.57 1.12 4.47
C VAL A 87 -12.66 2.19 4.52
N VAL A 88 -13.25 2.39 5.70
CA VAL A 88 -14.31 3.39 5.93
C VAL A 88 -13.75 4.55 6.75
N ILE A 89 -14.05 5.77 6.30
CA ILE A 89 -13.70 7.02 6.97
C ILE A 89 -15.01 7.71 7.35
N GLY A 90 -15.19 7.95 8.65
CA GLY A 90 -16.39 8.57 9.24
C GLY A 90 -16.20 10.03 9.59
#